data_AF-A0A1H4HUQ8-F1
#
_entry.id   AF-A0A1H4HUQ8-F1
#
_cell.length_a   1.000
_cell.length_b   1.000
_cell.length_c   1.000
_cell.angle_alpha   90.00
_cell.angle_beta   90.00
_cell.angle_gamma   90.00
#
_symmetry.space_group_name_H-M   'P 1'
#
loop_
_entity.id
_entity.type
_entity.pdbx_description
1 polymer ?
#
loop_
_entity_poly.entity_id
_entity_poly.type
_entity_poly.pdbx_seq_one_letter_code
_entity_poly.pdbx_strand_id
1 'polypeptide(L)'
;MRKTWTGAALAISAIAWSAPGLADDGRDGPQQCSLRTLDGSYVLAASGFAIPVGGGAVPRAIIEQIDFNGEGSASSPNSIISANGAIVRSVGTTAASYTLDRDCTGLITFANGPTHGIYMAPNGDKGWTIMTAPLPNTPPNVLQGTLTRVWPQKGHDERH
;
A
#
# COMPACT_ATOMS: atom_id res chain seq x y z
N MET A 1 70.73 12.99 46.02
CA MET A 1 69.68 13.70 45.25
C MET A 1 69.23 12.80 44.10
N ARG A 2 67.95 12.40 44.15
CA ARG A 2 66.99 11.98 43.11
C ARG A 2 67.42 11.04 41.95
N LYS A 3 66.96 9.79 42.08
CA LYS A 3 66.59 8.80 41.04
C LYS A 3 65.67 9.40 39.96
N THR A 4 65.77 8.89 38.73
CA THR A 4 64.60 8.39 37.94
C THR A 4 65.06 7.37 36.87
N TRP A 5 64.24 6.35 36.71
CA TRP A 5 64.29 5.22 35.76
C TRP A 5 63.13 5.39 34.78
N THR A 6 63.30 5.01 33.51
CA THR A 6 62.31 4.40 32.56
C THR A 6 62.94 4.49 31.15
N GLY A 7 63.05 3.44 30.32
CA GLY A 7 62.09 2.39 30.01
C GLY A 7 61.23 2.85 28.83
N ALA A 8 61.56 2.46 27.59
CA ALA A 8 60.69 2.67 26.44
C ALA A 8 60.66 1.41 25.56
N ALA A 9 59.46 0.85 25.47
CA ALA A 9 59.10 -0.42 24.87
C ALA A 9 58.82 -0.30 23.36
N LEU A 10 58.88 -1.46 22.71
CA LEU A 10 58.48 -1.76 21.34
C LEU A 10 57.05 -1.28 21.02
N ALA A 11 56.86 -0.68 19.84
CA ALA A 11 55.55 -0.53 19.21
C ALA A 11 55.59 -1.18 17.82
N ILE A 12 54.94 -2.35 17.70
CA ILE A 12 54.67 -3.02 16.43
C ILE A 12 53.36 -2.44 15.90
N SER A 13 53.42 -1.68 14.82
CA SER A 13 52.25 -1.10 14.15
C SER A 13 51.49 -2.18 13.40
N ALA A 14 50.27 -2.53 13.86
CA ALA A 14 49.34 -3.36 13.11
C ALA A 14 48.68 -2.52 12.00
N ILE A 15 48.95 -2.87 10.74
CA ILE A 15 48.28 -2.27 9.58
C ILE A 15 46.91 -2.94 9.46
N ALA A 16 45.86 -2.23 9.86
CA ALA A 16 44.47 -2.63 9.67
C ALA A 16 44.11 -2.49 8.19
N TRP A 17 43.72 -3.59 7.55
CA TRP A 17 43.19 -3.59 6.19
C TRP A 17 41.76 -3.05 6.21
N SER A 18 41.59 -1.80 5.80
CA SER A 18 40.26 -1.24 5.52
C SER A 18 39.76 -1.82 4.20
N ALA A 19 38.90 -2.84 4.25
CA ALA A 19 38.11 -3.21 3.09
C ALA A 19 37.06 -2.10 2.87
N PRO A 20 36.97 -1.46 1.69
CA PRO A 20 35.81 -0.63 1.39
C PRO A 20 34.60 -1.57 1.31
N GLY A 21 33.65 -1.37 2.22
CA GLY A 21 32.34 -1.98 2.12
C GLY A 21 31.67 -1.48 0.84
N LEU A 22 31.58 -2.34 -0.17
CA LEU A 22 30.68 -2.12 -1.29
C LEU A 22 29.26 -2.23 -0.74
N ALA A 23 28.61 -1.08 -0.53
CA ALA A 23 27.17 -1.04 -0.39
C ALA A 23 26.58 -1.45 -1.74
N ASP A 24 26.01 -2.64 -1.80
CA ASP A 24 25.17 -3.09 -2.90
C ASP A 24 23.88 -2.27 -2.87
N ASP A 25 23.83 -1.16 -3.63
CA ASP A 25 22.58 -0.43 -3.87
C ASP A 25 21.79 -1.25 -4.89
N GLY A 26 21.14 -2.30 -4.41
CA GLY A 26 20.42 -3.32 -5.20
C GLY A 26 19.18 -2.78 -5.93
N ARG A 27 19.37 -1.90 -6.90
CA ARG A 27 18.29 -1.31 -7.71
C ARG A 27 18.48 -1.40 -9.23
N ASP A 28 19.29 -2.32 -9.73
CA ASP A 28 19.42 -2.56 -11.19
C ASP A 28 18.68 -3.81 -11.66
N GLY A 29 17.38 -3.86 -11.36
CA GLY A 29 16.41 -4.74 -12.01
C GLY A 29 15.12 -3.98 -12.26
N PRO A 30 14.27 -4.38 -13.24
CA PRO A 30 12.95 -3.77 -13.39
C PRO A 30 12.25 -3.83 -12.02
N GLN A 31 11.83 -2.69 -11.48
CA GLN A 31 11.13 -2.65 -10.19
C GLN A 31 9.90 -3.54 -10.29
N GLN A 32 9.92 -4.64 -9.55
CA GLN A 32 8.84 -5.62 -9.55
C GLN A 32 7.98 -5.40 -8.34
N CYS A 33 6.68 -5.30 -8.58
CA CYS A 33 5.71 -5.29 -7.52
C CYS A 33 5.61 -6.66 -6.82
N SER A 34 5.16 -6.63 -5.58
CA SER A 34 4.79 -7.80 -4.79
C SER A 34 3.73 -7.40 -3.78
N LEU A 35 3.16 -8.35 -3.03
CA LEU A 35 2.20 -8.02 -1.97
C LEU A 35 2.75 -6.95 -1.00
N ARG A 36 4.05 -6.98 -0.69
CA ARG A 36 4.73 -5.98 0.16
C ARG A 36 4.74 -4.56 -0.40
N THR A 37 4.51 -4.36 -1.69
CA THR A 37 4.31 -3.02 -2.27
C THR A 37 3.08 -2.35 -1.64
N LEU A 38 2.06 -3.15 -1.32
CA LEU A 38 0.83 -2.73 -0.66
C LEU A 38 0.89 -3.04 0.85
N ASP A 39 1.64 -2.21 1.56
CA ASP A 39 1.77 -2.30 3.02
C ASP A 39 1.53 -0.95 3.69
N GLY A 40 0.32 -0.71 4.19
CA GLY A 40 -0.06 0.53 4.87
C GLY A 40 -1.52 0.90 4.68
N SER A 41 -1.88 2.11 5.10
CA SER A 41 -3.22 2.67 4.92
C SER A 41 -3.29 3.55 3.67
N TYR A 42 -4.35 3.36 2.92
CA TYR A 42 -4.61 4.02 1.65
C TYR A 42 -5.99 4.65 1.65
N VAL A 43 -6.14 5.72 0.87
CA VAL A 43 -7.44 6.27 0.52
C VAL A 43 -7.73 5.93 -0.93
N LEU A 44 -8.80 5.17 -1.13
CA LEU A 44 -9.49 5.02 -2.39
C LEU A 44 -10.43 6.22 -2.58
N ALA A 45 -10.24 6.95 -3.68
CA ALA A 45 -11.19 7.95 -4.15
C ALA A 45 -11.66 7.56 -5.56
N ALA A 46 -12.93 7.19 -5.70
CA ALA A 46 -13.51 6.72 -6.95
C ALA A 46 -14.82 7.41 -7.28
N SER A 47 -15.11 7.54 -8.57
CA SER A 47 -16.37 8.11 -9.06
C SER A 47 -16.79 7.49 -10.38
N GLY A 48 -18.05 7.71 -10.74
CA GLY A 48 -18.66 7.22 -11.95
C GLY A 48 -20.17 7.13 -11.81
N PHE A 49 -20.75 6.02 -12.23
CA PHE A 49 -22.21 5.88 -12.34
C PHE A 49 -22.70 4.56 -11.76
N ALA A 50 -23.84 4.60 -11.08
CA ALA A 50 -24.70 3.44 -10.88
C ALA A 50 -25.75 3.40 -11.98
N ILE A 51 -26.19 2.21 -12.38
CA ILE A 51 -27.16 2.00 -13.46
C ILE A 51 -28.35 1.21 -12.89
N PRO A 52 -29.31 1.87 -12.21
CA PRO A 52 -30.51 1.23 -11.69
C PRO A 52 -31.29 0.48 -12.77
N VAL A 53 -31.86 -0.67 -12.42
CA VAL A 53 -32.70 -1.45 -13.33
C VAL A 53 -33.89 -0.60 -13.78
N GLY A 54 -34.07 -0.45 -15.09
CA GLY A 54 -35.16 0.33 -15.68
C GLY A 54 -35.00 1.86 -15.56
N GLY A 55 -33.85 2.34 -15.08
CA GLY A 55 -33.55 3.77 -14.93
C GLY A 55 -32.33 4.23 -15.76
N GLY A 56 -32.10 5.54 -15.77
CA GLY A 56 -30.88 6.13 -16.34
C GLY A 56 -29.69 6.02 -15.40
N ALA A 57 -28.48 6.20 -15.94
CA ALA A 57 -27.25 6.26 -15.15
C ALA A 57 -27.31 7.41 -14.12
N VAL A 58 -27.04 7.12 -12.86
CA VAL A 58 -27.01 8.10 -11.77
C VAL A 58 -25.59 8.28 -11.22
N PRO A 59 -25.15 9.51 -10.89
CA PRO A 59 -23.81 9.74 -10.38
C PRO A 59 -23.54 9.00 -9.07
N ARG A 60 -22.33 8.47 -8.94
CA ARG A 60 -21.84 7.79 -7.73
C ARG A 60 -20.41 8.18 -7.42
N ALA A 61 -20.10 8.42 -6.16
CA ALA A 61 -18.76 8.72 -5.65
C ALA A 61 -18.49 7.97 -4.35
N ILE A 62 -17.25 7.54 -4.15
CA ILE A 62 -16.79 6.78 -2.98
C ILE A 62 -15.46 7.35 -2.51
N ILE A 63 -15.35 7.55 -1.20
CA ILE A 63 -14.09 7.70 -0.48
C ILE A 63 -14.01 6.57 0.54
N GLU A 64 -12.93 5.79 0.52
CA GLU A 64 -12.79 4.61 1.35
C GLU A 64 -11.34 4.47 1.85
N GLN A 65 -11.17 4.23 3.13
CA GLN A 65 -9.87 3.86 3.69
C GLN A 65 -9.67 2.36 3.50
N ILE A 66 -8.49 1.96 3.07
CA ILE A 66 -8.10 0.55 2.91
C ILE A 66 -6.74 0.34 3.57
N ASP A 67 -6.70 -0.55 4.54
CA ASP A 67 -5.49 -0.95 5.24
C ASP A 67 -5.00 -2.28 4.64
N PHE A 68 -3.91 -2.22 3.87
CA PHE A 68 -3.25 -3.40 3.29
C PHE A 68 -2.13 -3.88 4.19
N ASN A 69 -2.02 -5.20 4.36
CA ASN A 69 -1.07 -5.82 5.30
C ASN A 69 0.26 -6.31 4.69
N GLY A 70 0.51 -6.06 3.39
CA GLY A 70 1.69 -6.60 2.71
C GLY A 70 1.69 -8.11 2.38
N GLU A 71 0.64 -8.85 2.73
CA GLU A 71 0.56 -10.32 2.64
C GLU A 71 -0.72 -10.83 1.94
N GLY A 72 -1.47 -9.95 1.27
CA GLY A 72 -2.67 -10.31 0.48
C GLY A 72 -4.00 -10.20 1.22
N SER A 73 -4.01 -9.72 2.47
CA SER A 73 -5.24 -9.38 3.20
C SER A 73 -5.34 -7.88 3.45
N ALA A 74 -6.55 -7.35 3.36
CA ALA A 74 -6.81 -5.94 3.61
C ALA A 74 -8.07 -5.77 4.46
N SER A 75 -8.25 -4.57 5.01
CA SER A 75 -9.48 -4.21 5.68
C SER A 75 -9.89 -2.79 5.34
N SER A 76 -11.18 -2.52 5.31
CA SER A 76 -11.75 -1.20 5.07
C SER A 76 -12.52 -0.76 6.32
N PRO A 77 -11.91 0.08 7.17
CA PRO A 77 -12.56 0.51 8.41
C PRO A 77 -13.58 1.64 8.20
N ASN A 78 -13.47 2.41 7.12
CA ASN A 78 -14.25 3.62 6.90
C ASN A 78 -14.54 3.84 5.41
N SER A 79 -15.80 4.07 5.06
CA SER A 79 -16.18 4.54 3.73
C SER A 79 -17.35 5.52 3.73
N ILE A 80 -17.30 6.45 2.79
CA ILE A 80 -18.34 7.46 2.51
C ILE A 80 -18.75 7.29 1.06
N ILE A 81 -20.04 7.06 0.84
CA ILE A 81 -20.61 6.84 -0.48
C ILE A 81 -21.64 7.93 -0.73
N SER A 82 -21.55 8.59 -1.87
CA SER A 82 -22.60 9.45 -2.40
C SER A 82 -23.20 8.82 -3.66
N ALA A 83 -24.52 8.70 -3.71
CA ALA A 83 -25.25 8.21 -4.87
C ALA A 83 -26.44 9.12 -5.14
N ASN A 84 -26.43 9.80 -6.29
CA ASN A 84 -27.46 10.75 -6.69
C ASN A 84 -27.84 11.78 -5.60
N GLY A 85 -26.85 12.25 -4.83
CA GLY A 85 -27.03 13.19 -3.72
C GLY A 85 -27.35 12.55 -2.36
N ALA A 86 -27.74 11.28 -2.29
CA ALA A 86 -27.88 10.56 -1.03
C ALA A 86 -26.50 10.15 -0.49
N ILE A 87 -26.26 10.34 0.81
CA ILE A 87 -24.97 10.06 1.45
C ILE A 87 -25.12 8.92 2.46
N VAL A 88 -24.27 7.90 2.33
CA VAL A 88 -24.16 6.76 3.25
C VAL A 88 -22.75 6.72 3.81
N ARG A 89 -22.63 6.40 5.10
CA ARG A 89 -21.35 6.11 5.76
C ARG A 89 -21.39 4.67 6.24
N SER A 90 -20.36 3.89 5.94
CA SER A 90 -20.23 2.57 6.54
C SER A 90 -19.83 2.70 8.00
N VAL A 91 -20.33 1.77 8.82
CA VAL A 91 -19.95 1.60 10.21
C VAL A 91 -19.38 0.19 10.37
N GLY A 92 -18.19 0.08 10.92
CA GLY A 92 -17.48 -1.19 11.10
C GLY A 92 -16.51 -1.53 9.98
N THR A 93 -15.66 -2.53 10.24
CA THR A 93 -14.60 -2.94 9.34
C THR A 93 -15.07 -4.00 8.36
N THR A 94 -14.90 -3.73 7.07
CA THR A 94 -15.12 -4.71 5.99
C THR A 94 -13.81 -5.43 5.68
N ALA A 95 -13.80 -6.76 5.74
CA ALA A 95 -12.63 -7.54 5.32
C ALA A 95 -12.46 -7.48 3.80
N ALA A 96 -11.23 -7.56 3.31
CA ALA A 96 -10.91 -7.65 1.90
C ALA A 96 -9.69 -8.55 1.67
N SER A 97 -9.54 -9.05 0.45
CA SER A 97 -8.32 -9.71 -0.02
C SER A 97 -7.81 -9.01 -1.27
N TYR A 98 -6.51 -9.14 -1.53
CA TYR A 98 -5.91 -8.55 -2.73
C TYR A 98 -4.79 -9.41 -3.31
N THR A 99 -4.56 -9.23 -4.60
CA THR A 99 -3.40 -9.76 -5.33
C THR A 99 -2.58 -8.61 -5.90
N LEU A 100 -1.29 -8.83 -6.12
CA LEU A 100 -0.46 -7.92 -6.89
C LEU A 100 0.63 -8.71 -7.60
N ASP A 101 0.57 -8.70 -8.92
CA ASP A 101 1.52 -9.36 -9.80
C ASP A 101 2.78 -8.50 -9.98
N ARG A 102 3.83 -9.10 -10.56
CA ARG A 102 5.14 -8.44 -10.74
C ARG A 102 5.09 -7.23 -11.66
N ASP A 103 4.07 -7.10 -12.49
CA ASP A 103 3.80 -5.96 -13.36
C ASP A 103 2.96 -4.87 -12.69
N CYS A 104 2.73 -4.99 -11.39
CA CYS A 104 1.96 -4.07 -10.55
C CYS A 104 0.46 -4.03 -10.86
N THR A 105 -0.05 -5.00 -11.62
CA THR A 105 -1.49 -5.21 -11.78
C THR A 105 -2.01 -6.17 -10.72
N GLY A 106 -3.30 -6.10 -10.42
CA GLY A 106 -3.90 -7.00 -9.45
C GLY A 106 -5.38 -6.74 -9.25
N LEU A 107 -5.93 -7.37 -8.22
CA LEU A 107 -7.32 -7.21 -7.81
C LEU A 107 -7.40 -6.89 -6.31
N ILE A 108 -8.41 -6.12 -5.91
CA ILE A 108 -8.90 -6.07 -4.54
C ILE A 108 -10.37 -6.51 -4.52
N THR A 109 -10.69 -7.43 -3.61
CA THR A 109 -12.04 -8.01 -3.44
C THR A 109 -12.51 -7.77 -2.01
N PHE A 110 -13.57 -6.99 -1.87
CA PHE A 110 -14.19 -6.72 -0.58
C PHE A 110 -15.17 -7.85 -0.21
N ALA A 111 -15.16 -8.28 1.04
CA ALA A 111 -16.07 -9.31 1.54
C ALA A 111 -17.52 -8.80 1.44
N ASN A 112 -18.39 -9.57 0.77
CA ASN A 112 -19.74 -9.14 0.44
C ASN A 112 -19.75 -7.75 -0.22
N GLY A 113 -18.74 -7.47 -1.06
CA GLY A 113 -18.46 -6.19 -1.71
C GLY A 113 -18.09 -6.37 -3.18
N PRO A 114 -17.74 -5.27 -3.88
CA PRO A 114 -17.29 -5.34 -5.26
C PRO A 114 -15.86 -5.86 -5.38
N THR A 115 -15.48 -6.25 -6.60
CA THR A 115 -14.08 -6.46 -6.98
C THR A 115 -13.62 -5.32 -7.88
N HIS A 116 -12.40 -4.87 -7.63
CA HIS A 116 -11.74 -3.82 -8.35
C HIS A 116 -10.43 -4.33 -8.94
N GLY A 117 -10.19 -4.05 -10.22
CA GLY A 117 -8.86 -4.10 -10.80
C GLY A 117 -8.02 -2.94 -10.29
N ILE A 118 -6.74 -3.19 -10.04
CA ILE A 118 -5.77 -2.19 -9.62
C ILE A 118 -4.54 -2.20 -10.51
N TYR A 119 -3.96 -1.02 -10.69
CA TYR A 119 -2.60 -0.84 -11.18
C TYR A 119 -1.87 0.07 -10.18
N MET A 120 -0.75 -0.40 -9.63
CA MET A 120 0.04 0.33 -8.65
C MET A 120 1.30 0.90 -9.28
N ALA A 121 1.71 2.08 -8.84
CA ALA A 121 3.08 2.53 -9.07
C ALA A 121 4.05 1.58 -8.33
N PRO A 122 5.26 1.29 -8.86
CA PRO A 122 6.18 0.35 -8.24
C PRO A 122 6.62 0.70 -6.80
N ASN A 123 6.62 1.98 -6.43
CA ASN A 123 6.87 2.44 -5.06
C ASN A 123 5.67 2.22 -4.11
N GLY A 124 4.51 1.86 -4.65
CA GLY A 124 3.28 1.60 -3.92
C GLY A 124 2.56 2.85 -3.41
N ASP A 125 3.07 4.07 -3.59
CA ASP A 125 2.44 5.26 -2.96
C ASP A 125 1.15 5.71 -3.65
N LYS A 126 0.97 5.30 -4.91
CA LYS A 126 -0.19 5.67 -5.72
C LYS A 126 -0.58 4.52 -6.64
N GLY A 127 -1.87 4.39 -6.90
CA GLY A 127 -2.42 3.49 -7.89
C GLY A 127 -3.70 4.00 -8.49
N TRP A 128 -4.22 3.22 -9.43
CA TRP A 128 -5.46 3.44 -10.14
C TRP A 128 -6.33 2.22 -9.99
N THR A 129 -7.63 2.43 -10.00
CA THR A 129 -8.58 1.34 -9.89
C THR A 129 -9.75 1.50 -10.83
N ILE A 130 -10.30 0.37 -11.25
CA ILE A 130 -11.58 0.28 -11.95
C ILE A 130 -12.37 -0.91 -11.39
N MET A 131 -13.67 -0.74 -11.19
CA MET A 131 -14.54 -1.84 -10.80
C MET A 131 -14.63 -2.86 -11.94
N THR A 132 -14.34 -4.12 -11.65
CA THR A 132 -14.32 -5.22 -12.63
C THR A 132 -15.45 -6.22 -12.42
N ALA A 133 -15.97 -6.32 -11.20
CA ALA A 133 -17.18 -7.09 -10.91
C ALA A 133 -18.05 -6.33 -9.88
N PRO A 134 -19.33 -6.06 -10.21
CA PRO A 134 -20.26 -5.49 -9.25
C PRO A 134 -20.68 -6.54 -8.21
N LEU A 135 -21.26 -6.05 -7.11
CA LEU A 135 -21.90 -6.86 -6.10
C LEU A 135 -23.03 -7.73 -6.71
N PRO A 136 -23.17 -9.01 -6.30
CA PRO A 136 -24.34 -9.82 -6.67
C PRO A 136 -25.64 -9.11 -6.30
N ASN A 137 -26.64 -9.17 -7.18
CA ASN A 137 -27.97 -8.57 -6.97
C ASN A 137 -27.98 -7.05 -6.74
N THR A 138 -26.94 -6.34 -7.18
CA THR A 138 -26.94 -4.87 -7.18
C THR A 138 -26.99 -4.32 -8.60
N PRO A 139 -27.52 -3.09 -8.79
CA PRO A 139 -27.43 -2.41 -10.07
C PRO A 139 -25.99 -2.37 -10.57
N PRO A 140 -25.72 -2.56 -11.88
CA PRO A 140 -24.39 -2.39 -12.43
C PRO A 140 -23.80 -1.04 -12.03
N ASN A 141 -22.52 -1.01 -11.69
CA ASN A 141 -21.80 0.23 -11.41
C ASN A 141 -20.58 0.29 -12.31
N VAL A 142 -20.25 1.48 -12.77
CA VAL A 142 -19.00 1.79 -13.46
C VAL A 142 -18.30 2.80 -12.58
N LEU A 143 -17.26 2.36 -11.86
CA LEU A 143 -16.48 3.20 -10.96
C LEU A 143 -15.01 3.07 -11.31
N GLN A 144 -14.32 4.20 -11.38
CA GLN A 144 -12.87 4.27 -11.48
C GLN A 144 -12.33 5.32 -10.54
N GLY A 145 -11.06 5.21 -10.17
CA GLY A 145 -10.48 6.07 -9.17
C GLY A 145 -8.99 5.91 -8.97
N THR A 146 -8.52 6.49 -7.89
CA THR A 146 -7.14 6.42 -7.44
C THR A 146 -7.05 5.82 -6.04
N LEU A 147 -5.95 5.12 -5.81
CA LEU A 147 -5.54 4.64 -4.50
C LEU A 147 -4.30 5.43 -4.08
N THR A 148 -4.30 6.08 -2.92
CA THR A 148 -3.16 6.89 -2.45
C THR A 148 -2.76 6.47 -1.04
N ARG A 149 -1.48 6.16 -0.82
CA ARG A 149 -0.96 5.84 0.52
C ARG A 149 -1.02 7.10 1.38
N VAL A 150 -1.61 6.98 2.56
CA VAL A 150 -1.75 8.08 3.53
C VAL A 150 -0.98 7.82 4.82
N TRP A 151 -0.77 6.55 5.17
CA TRP A 151 0.09 6.15 6.27
C TRP A 151 0.86 4.87 5.95
N PRO A 152 2.13 4.73 6.38
CA PRO A 152 2.79 3.42 6.44
C PRO A 152 2.11 2.52 7.49
N GLN A 153 2.37 1.21 7.45
CA GLN A 153 1.85 0.31 8.50
C GLN A 153 2.32 0.74 9.89
N LYS A 154 1.40 0.72 10.85
CA LYS A 154 1.72 0.88 12.28
C LYS A 154 2.47 -0.37 12.74
N GLY A 155 3.78 -0.25 12.94
CA GLY A 155 4.58 -1.29 13.61
C GLY A 155 5.99 -1.53 13.09
N HIS A 156 6.43 -0.87 12.01
CA HIS A 156 7.81 -1.02 11.52
C HIS A 156 8.79 0.08 12.01
N ASP A 157 8.31 1.10 12.71
CA ASP A 157 9.10 2.28 13.14
C ASP A 157 9.43 2.31 14.65
N GLU A 158 9.07 1.27 15.41
CA GLU A 158 9.35 1.17 16.86
C GLU A 158 10.45 0.15 17.21
N ARG A 159 11.24 -0.31 16.22
CA ARG A 159 12.41 -1.17 16.46
C ARG A 159 13.72 -0.45 16.12
N HIS A 160 14.10 0.52 16.95
CA HIS A 160 15.48 0.99 17.07
C HIS A 160 15.80 1.31 18.53
#